data_AF-A0A3C2AN39-F1
#
_entry.id   AF-A0A3C2AN39-F1
#
_cell.length_a   1.000
_cell.length_b   1.000
_cell.length_c   1.000
_cell.angle_alpha   90.00
_cell.angle_beta   90.00
_cell.angle_gamma   90.00
#
_symmetry.space_group_name_H-M   'P 1'
#
loop_
_entity.id
_entity.type
_entity.pdbx_description
1 polymer ?
#
loop_
_entity_poly.entity_id
_entity_poly.type
_entity_poly.pdbx_seq_one_letter_code
_entity_poly.pdbx_strand_id
1 'polypeptide(L)'
;MLGVWYRGIPIESVNKVAKNESVIGLFGLKLNKDLSFGYSYDFTVSQLASVTGGAHEFSLTLAFGKIVKRTKRDTILPCFKY
;
A
#
# COMPACT_ATOMS: atom_id res chain seq x y z
N MET A 1 4.59 -8.97 -3.91
CA MET A 1 3.20 -9.34 -3.60
C MET A 1 2.34 -8.84 -4.75
N LEU A 2 1.52 -9.70 -5.35
CA LEU A 2 0.58 -9.34 -6.41
C LEU A 2 -0.82 -9.56 -5.89
N GLY A 3 -1.74 -8.66 -6.21
CA GLY A 3 -3.15 -8.76 -5.87
C GLY A 3 -3.99 -8.26 -7.03
N VAL A 4 -5.18 -8.84 -7.19
CA VAL A 4 -6.20 -8.32 -8.10
C VAL A 4 -7.49 -8.29 -7.31
N TRP A 5 -8.20 -7.18 -7.40
CA TRP A 5 -9.50 -6.98 -6.75
C TRP A 5 -10.51 -6.56 -7.80
N TYR A 6 -11.75 -7.03 -7.68
CA TYR A 6 -12.83 -6.64 -8.57
C TYR A 6 -13.92 -5.94 -7.77
N ARG A 7 -14.34 -4.76 -8.24
CA ARG A 7 -15.44 -3.98 -7.66
C ARG A 7 -16.57 -3.93 -8.69
N GLY A 8 -17.69 -4.58 -8.39
CA GLY A 8 -18.93 -4.50 -9.19
C GLY A 8 -19.82 -5.74 -9.07
N ILE A 9 -21.13 -5.56 -9.28
CA ILE A 9 -22.15 -6.63 -9.34
C ILE A 9 -22.52 -6.87 -10.81
N PRO A 10 -22.21 -8.04 -11.40
CA PRO A 10 -22.38 -8.29 -12.83
C PRO A 10 -23.84 -8.56 -13.30
N ILE A 11 -24.85 -8.44 -12.42
CA ILE A 11 -26.15 -9.12 -12.62
C ILE A 11 -27.30 -8.16 -13.01
N GLU A 12 -27.25 -6.87 -12.69
CA GLU A 12 -28.34 -5.94 -13.05
C GLU A 12 -27.99 -5.07 -14.27
N SER A 13 -28.31 -5.60 -15.46
CA SER A 13 -28.39 -4.82 -16.69
C SER A 13 -29.79 -4.20 -16.83
N VAL A 14 -30.00 -2.99 -16.32
CA VAL A 14 -31.19 -2.19 -16.61
C VAL A 14 -30.89 -1.35 -17.86
N ASN A 15 -31.68 -1.51 -18.93
CA ASN A 15 -31.61 -0.72 -20.17
C ASN A 15 -30.28 -0.78 -20.96
N LYS A 16 -29.77 -1.99 -21.28
CA LYS A 16 -28.59 -2.21 -22.16
C LYS A 16 -27.26 -1.58 -21.70
N VAL A 17 -27.21 -0.92 -20.55
CA VAL A 17 -25.98 -0.40 -19.95
C VAL A 17 -25.52 -1.39 -18.89
N ALA A 18 -24.47 -2.16 -19.21
CA ALA A 18 -23.82 -3.02 -18.23
C ALA A 18 -23.07 -2.13 -17.22
N LYS A 19 -23.46 -2.17 -15.94
CA LYS A 19 -22.78 -1.49 -14.83
C LYS A 19 -21.48 -2.22 -14.49
N ASN A 20 -20.50 -2.11 -15.38
CA ASN A 20 -19.16 -2.67 -15.16
C ASN A 20 -18.34 -1.57 -14.47
N GLU A 21 -18.11 -1.70 -13.16
CA GLU A 21 -17.41 -0.66 -12.37
C GLU A 21 -15.89 -0.67 -12.62
N SER A 22 -15.11 -1.53 -11.96
CA SER A 22 -13.65 -1.59 -12.17
C SER A 22 -12.95 -2.87 -11.67
N VAL A 23 -11.88 -3.26 -12.37
CA VAL A 23 -10.86 -4.21 -11.91
C VAL A 23 -9.68 -3.41 -11.38
N ILE A 24 -9.19 -3.72 -10.19
CA ILE A 24 -8.06 -3.07 -9.53
C ILE A 24 -6.90 -4.06 -9.50
N GLY A 25 -5.82 -3.74 -10.20
CA GLY A 25 -4.55 -4.45 -10.12
C GLY A 25 -3.67 -3.86 -9.03
N LEU A 26 -3.11 -4.68 -8.15
CA LEU A 26 -2.23 -4.29 -7.06
C LEU A 26 -0.87 -4.98 -7.21
N PHE A 27 0.18 -4.18 -7.19
CA PHE A 27 1.56 -4.61 -7.28
C PHE A 27 2.34 -4.04 -6.09
N GLY A 28 2.81 -4.90 -5.19
CA GLY A 28 3.59 -4.52 -4.02
C GLY A 28 5.00 -5.11 -4.06
N LEU A 29 6.02 -4.27 -3.96
CA LEU A 29 7.42 -4.66 -3.80
C LEU A 29 7.92 -4.28 -2.41
N LYS A 30 8.49 -5.23 -1.69
CA LYS A 30 9.25 -4.97 -0.47
C LYS A 30 10.72 -5.02 -0.84
N LEU A 31 11.39 -3.87 -0.89
CA LEU A 31 12.80 -3.81 -1.26
C LEU A 31 13.66 -4.11 -0.03
N ASN A 32 13.37 -3.45 1.09
CA ASN A 32 14.09 -3.60 2.35
C ASN A 32 13.11 -3.72 3.52
N LYS A 33 13.63 -4.05 4.71
CA LYS A 33 12.83 -4.09 5.96
C LYS A 33 12.13 -2.75 6.26
N ASP A 34 12.74 -1.68 5.76
CA ASP A 34 12.35 -0.29 5.99
C ASP A 34 11.73 0.39 4.76
N LEU A 35 11.68 -0.29 3.61
CA LEU A 35 11.23 0.30 2.34
C LEU A 35 10.25 -0.64 1.64
N SER A 36 9.01 -0.20 1.50
CA SER A 36 7.98 -0.88 0.71
C SER A 36 7.41 0.05 -0.34
N PHE A 37 7.24 -0.47 -1.55
CA PHE A 37 6.64 0.20 -2.69
C PHE A 37 5.35 -0.53 -3.08
N GLY A 38 4.31 0.22 -3.39
CA GLY A 38 3.03 -0.26 -3.87
C GLY A 38 2.64 0.49 -5.12
N TYR A 39 1.95 -0.19 -6.02
CA TYR A 39 1.38 0.38 -7.22
C TYR A 39 0.00 -0.23 -7.41
N SER A 40 -1.02 0.60 -7.58
CA SER A 40 -2.38 0.20 -7.92
C SER A 40 -2.77 0.76 -9.29
N TYR A 41 -3.54 -0.03 -10.02
CA TYR A 41 -4.12 0.38 -11.28
C TYR A 41 -5.60 0.04 -11.33
N ASP A 42 -6.43 1.08 -11.42
CA ASP A 42 -7.88 0.95 -11.52
C ASP A 42 -8.29 0.91 -13.00
N PHE A 43 -8.60 -0.28 -13.49
CA PHE A 43 -9.10 -0.50 -14.84
C PHE A 43 -10.63 -0.56 -14.83
N THR A 44 -11.29 0.50 -15.31
CA THR A 44 -12.74 0.54 -15.47
C THR A 44 -13.16 -0.27 -16.71
N VAL A 45 -14.27 -1.03 -16.62
CA VAL A 45 -14.71 -1.97 -17.69
C VAL A 45 -15.96 -1.46 -18.44
N SER A 46 -16.51 -0.31 -18.05
CA SER A 46 -17.71 0.27 -18.68
C SER A 46 -17.40 1.06 -19.96
N GLN A 47 -18.41 1.40 -20.76
CA GLN A 47 -18.26 2.24 -21.96
C GLN A 47 -17.65 3.63 -21.69
N LEU A 48 -17.72 4.13 -20.45
CA LEU A 48 -17.03 5.37 -20.03
C LEU A 48 -15.52 5.17 -19.82
N ALA A 49 -15.03 3.93 -19.69
CA ALA A 49 -13.62 3.62 -19.51
C ALA A 49 -12.74 4.08 -20.68
N SER A 50 -13.30 4.12 -21.90
CA SER A 50 -12.60 4.60 -23.10
C SER A 50 -12.23 6.09 -23.01
N VAL A 51 -12.85 6.86 -22.11
CA VAL A 51 -12.61 8.30 -21.95
C VAL A 51 -11.65 8.59 -20.79
N THR A 52 -11.65 7.76 -19.75
CA THR A 52 -10.90 8.07 -18.52
C THR A 52 -9.57 7.33 -18.39
N GLY A 53 -9.28 6.31 -19.20
CA GLY A 53 -7.96 5.67 -19.29
C GLY A 53 -7.49 4.89 -18.06
N GLY A 54 -8.30 4.87 -17.00
CA GLY A 54 -7.95 4.28 -15.69
C GLY A 54 -7.15 5.22 -14.80
N ALA A 55 -6.95 4.82 -13.54
CA ALA A 55 -6.17 5.59 -12.56
C ALA A 55 -4.91 4.82 -12.15
N HIS A 56 -3.76 5.49 -12.26
CA HIS A 56 -2.46 4.97 -11.81
C HIS A 56 -2.13 5.56 -10.44
N GLU A 57 -1.91 4.71 -9.45
CA GLU A 57 -1.60 5.13 -8.09
C GLU A 57 -0.28 4.49 -7.64
N PHE A 58 0.59 5.30 -7.05
CA PHE A 58 1.88 4.87 -6.54
C PHE A 58 1.95 5.14 -5.03
N SER A 59 2.37 4.14 -4.27
CA SER A 59 2.50 4.19 -2.81
C SER A 59 3.94 3.89 -2.40
N LEU A 60 4.51 4.72 -1.54
CA LEU A 60 5.85 4.53 -0.99
C LEU A 60 5.78 4.59 0.53
N THR A 61 6.23 3.53 1.19
CA THR A 61 6.29 3.44 2.65
C THR A 61 7.74 3.36 3.10
N LEU A 62 8.13 4.32 3.95
CA LEU A 62 9.43 4.39 4.60
C LEU A 62 9.25 4.17 6.10
N ALA A 63 9.88 3.13 6.65
CA ALA A 63 9.89 2.86 8.08
C ALA A 63 11.29 3.20 8.64
N PHE A 64 11.35 4.10 9.61
CA PHE A 64 12.59 4.39 10.31
C PHE A 64 12.69 3.45 11.51
N GLY A 65 13.79 2.69 11.58
CA GLY A 65 14.04 1.72 12.65
C GLY A 65 13.94 2.33 14.06
N LYS A 66 13.80 1.48 15.08
CA LYS A 66 13.72 1.93 16.48
C LYS A 66 15.02 2.65 16.87
N ILE A 67 14.90 3.91 17.30
CA ILE A 67 15.96 4.61 18.00
C ILE A 67 16.23 3.86 19.30
N VAL A 68 17.31 3.08 19.33
CA VAL A 68 17.76 2.42 20.56
C VAL A 68 18.27 3.52 21.48
N LYS A 69 17.42 3.97 22.40
CA LYS A 69 17.88 4.82 23.50
C LYS A 69 18.95 4.04 24.25
N ARG A 70 20.17 4.56 24.28
CA ARG A 70 21.32 3.96 24.96
C ARG A 70 20.95 3.74 26.44
N THR A 71 20.48 2.54 26.75
CA THR A 71 20.03 2.16 28.08
C THR A 71 21.24 1.63 28.81
N LYS A 72 21.96 2.55 29.46
CA LYS A 72 22.72 2.39 30.71
C LYS A 72 23.76 3.51 30.79
N ARG A 73 23.62 4.35 31.80
CA ARG A 73 24.79 5.00 32.40
C ARG A 73 25.49 3.91 33.19
N ASP A 74 26.47 3.28 32.58
CA ASP A 74 27.32 2.26 33.23
C ASP A 74 28.38 2.92 34.11
N THR A 75 27.96 3.89 34.91
CA THR A 75 28.83 4.56 35.88
C THR A 75 28.12 4.55 37.21
N ILE A 76 28.00 3.36 37.79
CA ILE A 76 28.03 3.25 39.25
C ILE A 76 29.46 3.67 39.60
N LEU A 77 29.65 4.96 39.88
CA LEU A 77 30.90 5.48 40.40
C LEU A 77 31.13 4.76 41.73
N PRO A 78 32.21 3.97 41.89
CA PRO A 78 32.45 3.26 43.13
C PRO A 78 32.59 4.30 44.25
N CYS A 79 31.83 4.11 45.33
CA CYS A 79 31.90 4.98 46.50
C CYS A 79 33.29 4.85 47.14
N PHE A 80 33.90 5.99 47.45
CA PHE A 80 35.20 6.05 48.10
C PHE A 80 35.09 5.47 49.52
N LYS A 81 35.78 4.36 49.78
CA LYS A 81 35.91 3.80 51.14
C LYS A 81 37.17 4.37 51.78
N TYR A 82 37.01 5.00 52.93
CA TYR A 82 38.04 5.37 53.90
C TYR A 82 37.91 4.48 55.14
#